data_AF-A0A8J8W775-F1
#
_entry.id   AF-A0A8J8W775-F1
#
_cell.length_a   1.000
_cell.length_b   1.000
_cell.length_c   1.000
_cell.angle_alpha   90.00
_cell.angle_beta   90.00
_cell.angle_gamma   90.00
#
_symmetry.space_group_name_H-M   'P 1'
#
loop_
_entity.id
_entity.type
_entity.pdbx_description
1 polymer ?
#
loop_
_entity_poly.entity_id
_entity_poly.type
_entity_poly.pdbx_seq_one_letter_code
_entity_poly.pdbx_strand_id
1 'polypeptide(L)'
;MPNSLLLQSIAETIALPQWTWSANGTHTAKGYTTQAADETSQEGMKADCDNINLNKKISVDFRSDVFGPGLIGYFYRCEKIREDTNLYWFTISSGDAPQIDSLCDPATEFPLVFDSQHSTWWIDEPFNCAQRTSPDDQSVLEHATS
;
A
#
# COMPACT_ATOMS: atom_id res chain seq x y z
N MET A 1 -10.87 11.46 -12.46
CA MET A 1 -10.30 10.30 -13.20
C MET A 1 -9.28 10.79 -14.22
N PRO A 2 -8.16 10.10 -14.46
CA PRO A 2 -7.18 10.55 -15.44
C PRO A 2 -7.79 10.58 -16.86
N ASN A 3 -7.65 11.71 -17.57
CA ASN A 3 -8.16 11.93 -18.93
C ASN A 3 -7.41 11.15 -20.05
N SER A 4 -6.79 10.03 -19.70
CA SER A 4 -6.04 9.18 -20.63
C SER A 4 -6.74 7.83 -20.75
N LEU A 5 -7.07 7.43 -21.99
CA LEU A 5 -7.65 6.12 -22.28
C LEU A 5 -6.83 4.97 -21.69
N LEU A 6 -5.49 5.08 -21.71
CA LEU A 6 -4.60 4.09 -21.12
C LEU A 6 -4.81 3.98 -19.59
N LEU A 7 -4.86 5.12 -18.90
CA LEU A 7 -5.01 5.13 -17.44
C LEU A 7 -6.42 4.70 -17.03
N GLN A 8 -7.43 5.01 -17.84
CA GLN A 8 -8.78 4.52 -17.65
C GLN A 8 -8.85 2.99 -17.77
N SER A 9 -8.28 2.38 -18.82
CA SER A 9 -8.26 0.93 -18.97
C SER A 9 -7.51 0.23 -17.82
N ILE A 10 -6.43 0.82 -17.32
CA ILE A 10 -5.72 0.31 -16.14
C ILE A 10 -6.63 0.38 -14.91
N ALA A 11 -7.25 1.52 -14.64
CA ALA A 11 -8.16 1.72 -13.51
C ALA A 11 -9.33 0.71 -13.54
N GLU A 12 -9.94 0.49 -14.71
CA GLU A 12 -11.01 -0.49 -14.88
C GLU A 12 -10.53 -1.93 -14.65
N THR A 13 -9.33 -2.29 -15.14
CA THR A 13 -8.76 -3.64 -14.97
C THR A 13 -8.52 -3.99 -13.50
N ILE A 14 -8.17 -2.99 -12.68
CA ILE A 14 -7.93 -3.17 -11.24
C ILE A 14 -9.17 -2.82 -10.40
N ALA A 15 -10.32 -2.59 -11.03
CA ALA A 15 -11.57 -2.19 -10.39
C ALA A 15 -11.42 -0.97 -9.45
N LEU A 16 -10.57 0.00 -9.82
CA LEU A 16 -10.41 1.23 -9.06
C LEU A 16 -11.73 2.02 -9.09
N PRO A 17 -12.29 2.44 -7.93
CA PRO A 17 -13.49 3.25 -7.91
C PRO A 17 -13.30 4.56 -8.70
N GLN A 18 -14.37 5.06 -9.33
CA GLN A 18 -14.30 6.33 -10.08
C GLN A 18 -13.94 7.54 -9.20
N TRP A 19 -14.27 7.47 -7.91
CA TRP A 19 -14.05 8.49 -6.91
C TRP A 19 -13.33 7.84 -5.74
N THR A 20 -12.09 8.26 -5.49
CA THR A 20 -11.27 7.68 -4.43
C THR A 20 -10.65 8.74 -3.57
N TRP A 21 -10.60 8.45 -2.28
CA TRP A 21 -9.63 9.05 -1.38
C TRP A 21 -8.32 8.29 -1.56
N SER A 22 -7.21 9.02 -1.59
CA SER A 22 -5.90 8.41 -1.72
C SER A 22 -4.93 9.00 -0.72
N ALA A 23 -3.93 8.20 -0.36
CA ALA A 23 -2.76 8.65 0.35
C ALA A 23 -1.50 8.08 -0.31
N ASN A 24 -0.43 8.85 -0.30
CA ASN A 24 0.91 8.35 -0.61
C ASN A 24 1.84 8.57 0.56
N GLY A 25 2.96 7.85 0.57
CA GLY A 25 3.93 7.98 1.63
C GLY A 25 4.87 6.79 1.68
N THR A 26 5.34 6.52 2.89
CA THR A 26 6.20 5.37 3.17
C THR A 26 5.72 4.60 4.38
N HIS A 27 6.00 3.30 4.42
CA HIS A 27 5.88 2.51 5.64
C HIS A 27 7.05 1.54 5.72
N THR A 28 7.32 1.04 6.92
CA THR A 28 8.31 0.01 7.16
C THR A 28 7.60 -1.28 7.52
N ALA A 29 8.20 -2.42 7.15
CA ALA A 29 7.70 -3.72 7.56
C ALA A 29 8.85 -4.65 7.91
N LYS A 30 8.56 -5.61 8.79
CA LYS A 30 9.50 -6.65 9.21
C LYS A 30 8.96 -8.02 8.85
N GLY A 31 9.84 -8.88 8.34
CA GLY A 31 9.50 -10.23 7.89
C GLY A 31 10.16 -11.29 8.76
N TYR A 32 9.42 -12.31 9.15
CA TYR A 32 9.84 -13.37 10.07
C TYR A 32 9.61 -14.76 9.49
N THR A 33 10.41 -15.72 9.94
CA THR A 33 10.30 -17.13 9.53
C THR A 33 9.09 -17.82 10.18
N THR A 34 8.64 -17.34 11.34
CA THR A 34 7.53 -17.92 12.10
C THR A 34 6.61 -16.85 12.69
N GLN A 35 5.42 -17.26 13.13
CA GLN A 35 4.45 -16.38 13.78
C GLN A 35 4.93 -15.85 15.14
N ALA A 36 5.93 -16.48 15.77
CA ALA A 36 6.50 -16.00 17.02
C ALA A 36 7.33 -14.72 16.84
N ALA A 37 7.70 -14.38 15.59
CA ALA A 37 8.50 -13.21 15.25
C ALA A 37 9.90 -13.15 15.90
N ASP A 38 10.47 -14.30 16.24
CA ASP A 38 11.77 -14.41 16.90
C ASP A 38 12.96 -14.33 15.92
N GLU A 39 12.76 -14.75 14.66
CA GLU A 39 13.80 -14.83 13.65
C GLU A 39 13.37 -14.14 12.35
N THR A 40 14.22 -13.25 11.85
CA THR A 40 13.98 -12.51 10.61
C THR A 40 14.11 -13.43 9.38
N SER A 41 13.12 -13.38 8.49
CA SER A 41 13.17 -14.03 7.18
C SER A 41 13.96 -13.16 6.19
N GLN A 42 15.30 -13.24 6.22
CA GLN A 42 16.13 -12.43 5.32
C GLN A 42 15.84 -12.70 3.84
N GLU A 43 15.59 -13.97 3.48
CA GLU A 43 15.28 -14.38 2.11
C GLU A 43 13.92 -13.85 1.66
N GLY A 44 12.88 -14.00 2.49
CA GLY A 44 11.54 -13.50 2.17
C GLY A 44 11.51 -11.98 2.07
N MET A 45 12.19 -11.29 2.98
CA MET A 45 12.34 -9.84 2.94
C MET A 45 13.04 -9.36 1.68
N LYS A 46 14.10 -10.06 1.27
CA LYS A 46 14.81 -9.73 0.03
C LYS A 46 13.92 -9.98 -1.20
N ALA A 47 13.25 -11.14 -1.26
CA ALA A 47 12.42 -11.52 -2.39
C ALA A 47 11.26 -10.55 -2.62
N ASP A 48 10.55 -10.13 -1.57
CA ASP A 48 9.46 -9.15 -1.68
C ASP A 48 9.98 -7.79 -2.17
N CYS A 49 11.10 -7.33 -1.62
CA CYS A 49 11.72 -6.06 -2.01
C CYS A 49 12.21 -6.06 -3.47
N ASP A 50 12.88 -7.14 -3.88
CA ASP A 50 13.33 -7.34 -5.27
C ASP A 50 12.13 -7.37 -6.23
N ASN A 51 11.05 -8.07 -5.85
CA ASN A 51 9.84 -8.17 -6.67
C ASN A 51 9.13 -6.81 -6.81
N ILE A 52 9.00 -6.02 -5.75
CA ILE A 52 8.42 -4.66 -5.82
C ILE A 52 9.27 -3.75 -6.70
N ASN A 53 10.60 -3.82 -6.57
CA ASN A 53 11.48 -2.97 -7.37
C ASN A 53 11.45 -3.35 -8.86
N LEU A 54 11.34 -4.65 -9.17
CA LEU A 54 11.24 -5.12 -10.56
C LEU A 54 9.85 -4.92 -11.16
N ASN A 55 8.81 -5.46 -10.50
CA ASN A 55 7.47 -5.61 -11.05
C ASN A 55 6.45 -4.61 -10.49
N LYS A 56 6.78 -3.93 -9.39
CA LYS A 56 5.80 -3.22 -8.56
C LYS A 56 4.78 -4.20 -7.97
N LYS A 57 3.91 -3.75 -7.09
CA LYS A 57 2.88 -4.60 -6.49
C LYS A 57 1.57 -3.83 -6.41
N ILE A 58 0.51 -4.45 -6.91
CA ILE A 58 -0.87 -4.03 -6.69
C ILE A 58 -1.48 -5.04 -5.73
N SER A 59 -1.97 -4.57 -4.59
CA SER A 59 -2.68 -5.35 -3.59
C SER A 59 -4.13 -4.91 -3.56
N VAL A 60 -5.02 -5.75 -4.06
CA VAL A 60 -6.47 -5.57 -3.89
C VAL A 60 -6.84 -6.05 -2.48
N ASP A 61 -7.76 -5.36 -1.81
CA ASP A 61 -8.14 -5.61 -0.41
C ASP A 61 -6.96 -5.56 0.57
N PHE A 62 -6.07 -4.59 0.37
CA PHE A 62 -4.89 -4.37 1.19
C PHE A 62 -5.27 -4.22 2.66
N ARG A 63 -4.69 -5.08 3.50
CA ARG A 63 -4.92 -5.13 4.96
C ARG A 63 -6.40 -5.15 5.34
N SER A 64 -7.19 -5.96 4.64
CA SER A 64 -8.61 -6.17 4.95
C SER A 64 -8.85 -6.74 6.35
N ASP A 65 -7.84 -7.33 6.99
CA ASP A 65 -7.83 -7.70 8.40
C ASP A 65 -7.93 -6.50 9.36
N VAL A 66 -7.52 -5.30 8.92
CA VAL A 66 -7.55 -4.05 9.70
C VAL A 66 -8.64 -3.11 9.19
N PHE A 67 -8.71 -2.89 7.88
CA PHE A 67 -9.55 -1.85 7.29
C PHE A 67 -10.87 -2.36 6.71
N GLY A 68 -11.06 -3.68 6.64
CA GLY A 68 -12.10 -4.29 5.81
C GLY A 68 -11.76 -4.24 4.30
N PRO A 69 -12.65 -4.72 3.43
CA PRO A 69 -12.40 -4.79 1.99
C PRO A 69 -12.36 -3.40 1.32
N GLY A 70 -11.82 -3.34 0.11
CA GLY A 70 -11.91 -2.18 -0.79
C GLY A 70 -10.69 -1.27 -0.82
N LEU A 71 -9.70 -1.46 0.06
CA LEU A 71 -8.43 -0.74 -0.04
C LEU A 71 -7.57 -1.32 -1.16
N ILE A 72 -7.12 -0.49 -2.09
CA ILE A 72 -6.21 -0.89 -3.17
C ILE A 72 -4.87 -0.20 -2.94
N GLY A 73 -3.82 -1.00 -2.71
CA GLY A 73 -2.46 -0.50 -2.51
C GLY A 73 -1.58 -0.72 -3.74
N TYR A 74 -0.85 0.32 -4.13
CA TYR A 74 0.21 0.27 -5.13
C TYR A 74 1.57 0.57 -4.49
N PHE A 75 2.44 -0.43 -4.46
CA PHE A 75 3.79 -0.32 -3.92
C PHE A 75 4.79 -0.30 -5.06
N TYR A 76 5.59 0.76 -5.15
CA TYR A 76 6.39 1.03 -6.34
C TYR A 76 7.89 1.09 -6.13
N ARG A 77 8.33 1.10 -4.87
CA ARG A 77 9.73 1.04 -4.48
C ARG A 77 9.85 0.37 -3.13
N CYS A 78 10.93 -0.38 -2.95
CA CYS A 78 11.33 -0.93 -1.68
C CYS A 78 12.84 -0.75 -1.45
N GLU A 79 13.24 -0.56 -0.20
CA GLU A 79 14.64 -0.47 0.21
C GLU A 79 14.85 -1.21 1.53
N LYS A 80 15.86 -2.09 1.59
CA LYS A 80 16.26 -2.72 2.85
C LYS A 80 17.07 -1.71 3.66
N ILE A 81 16.48 -1.18 4.72
CA ILE A 81 17.10 -0.11 5.53
C ILE A 81 17.79 -0.65 6.81
N ARG A 82 17.42 -1.86 7.24
CA ARG A 82 18.06 -2.59 8.36
C ARG A 82 18.05 -4.08 8.07
N GLU A 83 18.71 -4.86 8.93
CA GLU A 83 18.75 -6.33 8.79
C GLU A 83 17.35 -6.96 8.76
N ASP A 84 16.46 -6.46 9.62
CA ASP A 84 15.10 -6.92 9.89
C ASP A 84 14.00 -6.01 9.34
N THR A 85 14.35 -4.92 8.64
CA THR A 85 13.38 -3.88 8.26
C THR A 85 13.54 -3.47 6.79
N ASN A 86 12.44 -3.56 6.04
CA ASN A 86 12.29 -2.97 4.71
C ASN A 86 11.48 -1.67 4.80
N LEU A 87 11.79 -0.72 3.94
CA LEU A 87 11.05 0.53 3.72
C LEU A 87 10.38 0.46 2.35
N TYR A 88 9.10 0.84 2.29
CA TYR A 88 8.29 0.77 1.09
C TYR A 88 7.68 2.14 0.78
N TRP A 89 7.60 2.47 -0.51
CA TRP A 89 6.85 3.63 -0.99
C TRP A 89 5.54 3.16 -1.60
N PHE A 90 4.46 3.84 -1.22
CA PHE A 90 3.11 3.45 -1.60
C PHE A 90 2.29 4.62 -2.12
N THR A 91 1.29 4.28 -2.93
CA THR A 91 0.05 5.03 -3.10
C THR A 91 -1.11 4.07 -2.82
N ILE A 92 -1.98 4.40 -1.88
CA ILE A 92 -3.15 3.60 -1.52
C ILE A 92 -4.40 4.43 -1.82
N SER A 93 -5.43 3.76 -2.36
CA SER A 93 -6.72 4.35 -2.67
C SER A 93 -7.86 3.55 -2.06
N SER A 94 -8.93 4.25 -1.70
CA SER A 94 -10.19 3.67 -1.24
C SER A 94 -11.39 4.48 -1.73
N GLY A 95 -12.52 3.81 -1.90
CA GLY A 95 -13.83 4.43 -2.03
C GLY A 95 -14.47 4.83 -0.69
N ASP A 96 -13.75 4.72 0.43
CA ASP A 96 -14.22 5.06 1.77
C ASP A 96 -13.17 5.91 2.53
N ALA A 97 -13.52 7.16 2.85
CA ALA A 97 -12.60 8.11 3.48
C ALA A 97 -12.05 7.67 4.85
N PRO A 98 -12.88 7.15 5.78
CA PRO A 98 -12.44 6.58 7.05
C PRO A 98 -11.33 5.52 6.94
N GLN A 99 -11.28 4.76 5.85
CA GLN A 99 -10.20 3.79 5.67
C GLN A 99 -8.86 4.48 5.39
N ILE A 100 -8.85 5.58 4.63
CA ILE A 100 -7.63 6.40 4.44
C ILE A 100 -7.29 7.18 5.71
N ASP A 101 -8.28 7.64 6.48
CA ASP A 101 -8.03 8.24 7.80
C ASP A 101 -7.33 7.24 8.73
N SER A 102 -7.84 6.02 8.82
CA SER A 102 -7.28 4.95 9.66
C SER A 102 -5.89 4.54 9.18
N LEU A 103 -5.68 4.41 7.86
CA LEU A 103 -4.36 4.14 7.29
C LEU A 103 -3.32 5.18 7.72
N CYS A 104 -3.70 6.46 7.74
CA CYS A 104 -2.79 7.55 8.05
C CYS A 104 -2.74 7.91 9.55
N ASP A 105 -3.48 7.20 10.40
CA ASP A 105 -3.42 7.37 11.85
C ASP A 105 -2.18 6.64 12.40
N PRO A 106 -1.22 7.34 13.03
CA PRO A 106 -0.04 6.71 13.62
C PRO A 106 -0.36 5.76 14.77
N ALA A 107 -1.58 5.79 15.32
CA ALA A 107 -2.04 4.87 16.36
C ALA A 107 -2.60 3.55 15.79
N THR A 108 -2.72 3.40 14.47
CA THR A 108 -3.20 2.15 13.87
C THR A 108 -2.21 1.02 14.10
N GLU A 109 -2.70 -0.05 14.70
CA GLU A 109 -1.94 -1.27 14.96
C GLU A 109 -2.19 -2.32 13.89
N PHE A 110 -1.14 -3.05 13.55
CA PHE A 110 -1.17 -4.04 12.50
C PHE A 110 -0.80 -5.41 13.07
N PRO A 111 -1.69 -6.43 12.95
CA PRO A 111 -1.32 -7.79 13.33
C PRO A 111 -0.27 -8.36 12.39
N LEU A 112 0.41 -9.40 12.89
CA LEU A 112 1.29 -10.25 12.10
C LEU A 112 0.46 -11.10 11.12
N VAL A 113 0.81 -11.07 9.83
CA VAL A 113 0.08 -11.80 8.77
C VAL A 113 1.01 -12.72 7.99
N PHE A 114 0.53 -13.89 7.61
CA PHE A 114 1.33 -14.82 6.80
C PHE A 114 1.17 -14.53 5.32
N ASP A 115 2.30 -14.30 4.65
CA ASP A 115 2.39 -14.23 3.20
C ASP A 115 2.87 -15.58 2.64
N SER A 116 1.95 -16.29 2.01
CA SER A 116 2.24 -17.58 1.38
C SER A 116 3.17 -17.46 0.16
N GLN A 117 3.24 -16.31 -0.50
CA GLN A 117 4.09 -16.13 -1.69
C GLN A 117 5.57 -16.24 -1.32
N HIS A 118 5.96 -15.62 -0.22
CA HIS A 118 7.34 -15.60 0.25
C HIS A 118 7.57 -16.47 1.50
N SER A 119 6.55 -17.23 1.92
CA SER A 119 6.58 -18.03 3.16
C SER A 119 7.09 -17.22 4.36
N THR A 120 6.59 -16.00 4.51
CA THR A 120 7.08 -15.02 5.49
C THR A 120 5.93 -14.45 6.30
N TRP A 121 6.13 -14.31 7.60
CA TRP A 121 5.22 -13.60 8.49
C TRP A 121 5.59 -12.12 8.55
N TRP A 122 4.66 -11.24 8.24
CA TRP A 122 4.89 -9.81 8.12
C TRP A 122 4.18 -9.02 9.21
N ILE A 123 4.87 -8.05 9.79
CA ILE A 123 4.27 -6.97 10.56
C ILE A 123 4.58 -5.65 9.87
N ASP A 124 3.54 -4.90 9.55
CA ASP A 124 3.68 -3.53 9.07
C ASP A 124 3.79 -2.60 10.29
N GLU A 125 4.70 -1.63 10.22
CA GLU A 125 4.74 -0.50 11.13
C GLU A 125 3.80 0.62 10.63
N PRO A 126 3.43 1.60 11.48
CA PRO A 126 2.53 2.68 11.08
C PRO A 126 2.91 3.39 9.78
N PHE A 127 1.90 3.65 8.95
CA PHE A 127 2.09 4.26 7.65
C PHE A 127 2.33 5.77 7.81
N ASN A 128 3.43 6.26 7.25
CA ASN A 128 3.75 7.68 7.19
C ASN A 128 3.18 8.30 5.92
N CYS A 129 1.94 8.76 5.97
CA CYS A 129 1.28 9.45 4.86
C CYS A 129 1.86 10.85 4.65
N ALA A 130 2.45 11.09 3.48
CA ALA A 130 3.02 12.39 3.11
C ALA A 130 1.98 13.31 2.46
N GLN A 131 1.09 12.75 1.62
CA GLN A 131 0.02 13.50 0.97
C GLN A 131 -1.27 12.69 0.99
N ARG A 132 -2.39 13.40 1.09
CA ARG A 132 -3.74 12.88 0.97
C ARG A 132 -4.50 13.66 -0.09
N THR A 133 -5.37 13.00 -0.83
CA THR A 133 -6.25 13.63 -1.83
C THR A 133 -7.67 13.13 -1.65
N SER A 134 -8.63 14.04 -1.73
CA SER A 134 -10.05 13.70 -1.82
C SER A 134 -10.49 13.51 -3.28
N PRO A 135 -11.66 12.87 -3.52
CA PRO A 135 -12.25 12.83 -4.85
C PRO A 135 -12.46 14.22 -5.47
N ASP A 136 -12.78 15.22 -4.64
CA ASP A 136 -13.06 16.60 -5.08
C ASP A 136 -11.78 17.33 -5.52
N ASP A 137 -10.64 17.04 -4.89
CA ASP A 137 -9.33 17.60 -5.30
C ASP A 137 -8.93 17.14 -6.71
N GLN A 138 -9.45 15.99 -7.17
CA GLN A 138 -9.22 15.51 -8.53
C GLN A 138 -10.00 16.32 -9.59
N SER A 139 -11.05 17.05 -9.19
CA SER A 139 -11.87 17.89 -10.09
C SER A 139 -11.30 19.30 -10.31
N VAL A 140 -10.47 19.81 -9.39
CA VAL A 140 -9.87 21.15 -9.50
C VAL A 140 -8.80 21.20 -10.59
N LEU A 141 -8.14 20.08 -10.88
CA LEU A 141 -7.24 19.94 -12.04
C LEU A 141 -7.96 20.02 -13.39
N GLU A 142 -9.29 19.83 -13.45
CA GLU A 142 -10.07 19.90 -14.69
C GLU A 142 -10.42 21.34 -15.10
N HIS A 143 -10.43 22.28 -14.16
CA HIS A 143 -10.83 23.68 -14.42
C HIS A 143 -9.66 24.65 -14.63
N ALA A 144 -8.42 24.24 -14.34
CA ALA A 144 -7.23 25.09 -14.51
C ALA A 144 -6.63 25.05 -15.93
N THR A 145 -7.20 24.23 -16.84
CA THR A 145 -6.71 24.07 -18.23
C THR A 145 -7.81 24.28 -19.28
N SER A 146 -8.93 24.93 -18.94
CA SER A 146 -9.93 25.39 -19.91
C SER A 146 -9.73 26.85 -20.30
#